data_AF-A2FVC4-F1
#
_entry.id   AF-A2FVC4-F1
#
_cell.length_a   1.000
_cell.length_b   1.000
_cell.length_c   1.000
_cell.angle_alpha   90.00
_cell.angle_beta   90.00
_cell.angle_gamma   90.00
#
_symmetry.space_group_name_H-M   'P 1'
#
loop_
_entity.id
_entity.type
_entity.pdbx_description
1 polymer ?
#
loop_
_entity_poly.entity_id
_entity_poly.type
_entity_poly.pdbx_seq_one_letter_code
_entity_poly.pdbx_strand_id
1 'polypeptide(L)'
;MSNIFDLLLSPDVEIAQSTAKLVSMMAYSNPQLFIDNFEQLRLVIMALCCSPYPSFSTVTILINGITNGIENNTELYNDYIMPLLTLSYDISQAFLKNPTPCTQFYPDMSSIVGLISSQIKHDNPLTLEMIIAIAEHSSIGYLPFISYDEIIIEKLEDVVKIICSAENVGEVLSKILKAIVSPNPKTAVIYNVIALSVMCELGNQPGIINATMEHSTIILSLIEKLPAHLSFLPSVLLLTTRSFPNEFTQIQETLKKELTGIIETLRNDRKQILNAPESRSEVKTNYTLHRTQVSILENQRLFSKKWNNTWLSLLEEPQILMWSPDKTNNKGGVAVYISEVTKLEVLQETVTEQNRKNIMKITVGKDVYTFSFSNYEDALQWNNIFKQLKSK
;
A
#
# COMPACT_ATOMS: atom_id res chain seq x y z
N MET A 1 -0.16 25.99 9.94
CA MET A 1 0.05 25.05 8.83
C MET A 1 0.24 25.74 7.49
N SER A 2 -0.57 26.74 7.10
CA SER A 2 -0.43 27.48 5.82
C SER A 2 1.02 27.83 5.43
N ASN A 3 1.76 28.52 6.30
CA ASN A 3 3.15 28.93 6.01
C ASN A 3 4.12 27.74 5.85
N ILE A 4 3.84 26.57 6.44
CA ILE A 4 4.69 25.38 6.33
C ILE A 4 4.48 24.71 4.97
N PHE A 5 3.26 24.71 4.45
CA PHE A 5 2.96 24.16 3.14
C PHE A 5 3.56 24.99 2.00
N ASP A 6 3.56 26.31 2.14
CA ASP A 6 4.24 27.20 1.20
C ASP A 6 5.75 26.91 1.15
N LEU A 7 6.36 26.61 2.30
CA LEU A 7 7.78 26.24 2.40
C LEU A 7 8.08 24.84 1.84
N LEU A 8 7.13 23.89 1.90
CA LEU A 8 7.27 22.59 1.22
C LEU A 8 7.30 22.73 -0.30
N LEU A 9 6.60 23.73 -0.83
CA LEU A 9 6.53 24.06 -2.26
C LEU A 9 7.63 25.05 -2.67
N SER A 10 8.57 25.36 -1.78
CA SER A 10 9.66 26.29 -2.06
C SER A 10 10.48 25.83 -3.28
N PRO A 11 10.84 26.73 -4.21
CA PRO A 11 11.77 26.41 -5.28
C PRO A 11 13.20 26.17 -4.77
N ASP A 12 13.51 26.63 -3.55
CA ASP A 12 14.77 26.33 -2.87
C ASP A 12 14.72 24.92 -2.27
N VAL A 13 15.57 24.04 -2.81
CA VAL A 13 15.65 22.62 -2.45
C VAL A 13 16.02 22.41 -0.98
N GLU A 14 16.91 23.22 -0.41
CA GLU A 14 17.34 23.06 0.99
C GLU A 14 16.21 23.44 1.95
N ILE A 15 15.47 24.52 1.62
CA ILE A 15 14.29 24.94 2.38
C ILE A 15 13.19 23.86 2.28
N ALA A 16 12.90 23.37 1.07
CA ALA A 16 11.89 22.34 0.87
C ALA A 16 12.24 21.04 1.61
N GLN A 17 13.49 20.59 1.53
CA GLN A 17 13.96 19.39 2.25
C GLN A 17 13.92 19.59 3.77
N SER A 18 14.40 20.73 4.29
CA SER A 18 14.36 21.02 5.72
C SER A 18 12.92 21.10 6.25
N THR A 19 12.01 21.63 5.43
CA THR A 19 10.58 21.69 5.76
C THR A 19 9.95 20.29 5.71
N ALA A 20 10.28 19.46 4.72
CA ALA A 20 9.81 18.07 4.64
C ALA A 20 10.25 17.25 5.86
N LYS A 21 11.46 17.51 6.38
CA LYS A 21 11.94 16.94 7.64
C LYS A 21 11.05 17.35 8.82
N LEU A 22 10.85 18.66 9.02
CA LEU A 22 9.97 19.16 10.08
C LEU A 22 8.56 18.54 10.01
N VAL A 23 8.00 18.44 8.80
CA VAL A 23 6.68 17.86 8.54
C VAL A 23 6.64 16.38 8.85
N SER A 24 7.70 15.63 8.55
CA SER A 24 7.83 14.24 8.96
C SER A 24 7.78 14.07 10.48
N MET A 25 8.47 14.92 11.24
CA MET A 25 8.37 14.88 12.71
C MET A 25 6.96 15.22 13.21
N MET A 26 6.30 16.19 12.58
CA MET A 26 4.92 16.57 12.92
C MET A 26 3.91 15.46 12.63
N ALA A 27 4.13 14.67 11.57
CA ALA A 27 3.28 13.53 11.21
C ALA A 27 3.18 12.46 12.31
N TYR A 28 4.17 12.39 13.21
CA TYR A 28 4.15 11.46 14.36
C TYR A 28 3.83 12.16 15.68
N SER A 29 4.35 13.37 15.89
CA SER A 29 4.18 14.09 17.16
C SER A 29 2.84 14.80 17.29
N ASN A 30 2.26 15.27 16.18
CA ASN A 30 1.00 16.03 16.16
C ASN A 30 0.13 15.63 14.95
N PRO A 31 -0.26 14.36 14.84
CA PRO A 31 -0.95 13.83 13.66
C PRO A 31 -2.34 14.45 13.43
N GLN A 32 -2.99 14.98 14.47
CA GLN A 32 -4.28 15.69 14.36
C GLN A 32 -4.17 16.93 13.42
N LEU A 33 -3.02 17.60 13.39
CA LEU A 33 -2.81 18.75 12.50
C LEU A 33 -2.97 18.40 11.01
N PHE A 34 -2.71 17.14 10.64
CA PHE A 34 -2.88 16.68 9.26
C PHE A 34 -4.35 16.47 8.93
N ILE A 35 -5.14 16.03 9.89
CA ILE A 35 -6.57 15.82 9.71
C ILE A 35 -7.31 17.17 9.63
N ASP A 36 -6.98 18.08 10.55
CA ASP A 36 -7.56 19.42 10.60
C ASP A 36 -7.29 20.24 9.32
N ASN A 37 -6.24 19.89 8.57
CA ASN A 37 -5.83 20.57 7.35
C ASN A 37 -5.88 19.65 6.11
N PHE A 38 -6.70 18.59 6.13
CA PHE A 38 -6.72 17.56 5.10
C PHE A 38 -6.92 18.11 3.68
N GLU A 39 -7.88 19.02 3.47
CA GLU A 39 -8.14 19.59 2.13
C GLU A 39 -6.96 20.42 1.61
N GLN A 40 -6.29 21.18 2.48
CA GLN A 40 -5.08 21.93 2.10
C GLN A 40 -3.94 20.97 1.76
N LEU A 41 -3.77 19.91 2.56
CA LEU A 41 -2.77 18.87 2.31
C LEU A 41 -3.02 18.15 0.99
N ARG A 42 -4.27 17.84 0.67
CA ARG A 42 -4.64 17.25 -0.62
C ARG A 42 -4.19 18.14 -1.78
N LEU A 43 -4.44 19.44 -1.71
CA LEU A 43 -4.00 20.39 -2.75
C LEU A 43 -2.47 20.44 -2.86
N VAL A 44 -1.76 20.46 -1.72
CA VAL A 44 -0.29 20.45 -1.68
C VAL A 44 0.26 19.15 -2.27
N ILE A 45 -0.30 17.99 -1.91
CA ILE A 45 0.09 16.70 -2.48
C ILE A 45 -0.08 16.72 -4.01
N MET A 46 -1.23 17.20 -4.50
CA MET A 46 -1.46 17.30 -5.95
C MET A 46 -0.47 18.26 -6.64
N ALA A 47 -0.16 19.40 -6.02
CA ALA A 47 0.85 20.33 -6.54
C ALA A 47 2.24 19.67 -6.61
N LEU A 48 2.62 18.90 -5.58
CA LEU A 48 3.86 18.14 -5.54
C LEU A 48 3.89 17.02 -6.61
N CYS A 49 2.76 16.34 -6.86
CA CYS A 49 2.66 15.29 -7.88
C CYS A 49 2.71 15.84 -9.32
N CYS A 50 2.12 17.02 -9.56
CA CYS A 50 2.00 17.63 -10.89
C CYS A 50 3.15 18.60 -11.23
N SER A 51 4.11 18.80 -10.33
CA SER A 51 5.32 19.60 -10.59
C SER A 51 6.16 19.01 -11.74
N PRO A 52 6.91 19.83 -12.51
CA PRO A 52 7.92 19.34 -13.45
C PRO A 52 8.95 18.41 -12.79
N TYR A 53 9.16 18.56 -11.48
CA TYR A 53 10.01 17.73 -10.64
C TYR A 53 9.19 17.24 -9.44
N PRO A 54 8.44 16.13 -9.57
CA PRO A 54 7.61 15.66 -8.48
C PRO A 54 8.42 15.26 -7.25
N SER A 55 7.98 15.67 -6.06
CA SER A 55 8.58 15.27 -4.79
C SER A 55 7.76 14.15 -4.15
N PHE A 56 7.84 12.94 -4.72
CA PHE A 56 7.05 11.79 -4.26
C PHE A 56 7.40 11.34 -2.83
N SER A 57 8.57 11.70 -2.33
CA SER A 57 9.00 11.45 -0.95
C SER A 57 8.31 12.37 0.05
N THR A 58 8.19 13.65 -0.28
CA THR A 58 7.36 14.59 0.47
C THR A 58 5.90 14.13 0.45
N VAL A 59 5.39 13.70 -0.71
CA VAL A 59 4.04 13.10 -0.83
C VAL A 59 3.87 11.91 0.13
N THR A 60 4.84 10.99 0.17
CA THR A 60 4.84 9.85 1.12
C THR A 60 4.77 10.31 2.57
N ILE A 61 5.54 11.33 2.96
CA ILE A 61 5.54 11.89 4.31
C ILE A 61 4.16 12.46 4.67
N LEU A 62 3.55 13.22 3.75
CA LEU A 62 2.23 13.82 3.96
C LEU A 62 1.14 12.76 4.10
N ILE A 63 1.18 11.73 3.25
CA ILE A 63 0.28 10.58 3.32
C ILE A 63 0.40 9.89 4.68
N ASN A 64 1.62 9.61 5.13
CA ASN A 64 1.86 8.98 6.43
C ASN A 64 1.32 9.81 7.59
N GLY A 65 1.45 11.15 7.53
CA GLY A 65 0.85 12.04 8.53
C GLY A 65 -0.67 11.97 8.55
N ILE A 66 -1.31 11.94 7.38
CA ILE A 66 -2.77 11.78 7.26
C ILE A 66 -3.21 10.43 7.80
N THR A 67 -2.58 9.32 7.37
CA THR A 67 -2.97 7.98 7.81
C THR A 67 -2.77 7.81 9.30
N ASN A 68 -1.66 8.32 9.87
CA ASN A 68 -1.43 8.31 11.31
C ASN A 68 -2.49 9.11 12.09
N GLY A 69 -2.95 10.23 11.54
CA GLY A 69 -4.02 11.03 12.13
C GLY A 69 -5.34 10.27 12.23
N ILE A 70 -5.74 9.61 11.15
CA ILE A 70 -6.96 8.79 11.11
C ILE A 70 -6.82 7.57 12.02
N GLU A 71 -5.65 6.91 12.01
CA GLU A 71 -5.39 5.75 12.85
C GLU A 71 -5.44 6.02 14.36
N ASN A 72 -5.19 7.26 14.77
CA ASN A 72 -5.29 7.68 16.17
C ASN A 72 -6.70 8.14 16.56
N ASN A 73 -7.60 8.29 15.58
CA ASN A 73 -8.98 8.75 15.77
C ASN A 73 -9.90 7.92 14.85
N THR A 74 -10.11 6.66 15.21
CA THR A 74 -10.82 5.67 14.36
C THR A 74 -12.24 6.07 13.99
N GLU A 75 -12.89 6.94 14.80
CA GLU A 75 -14.20 7.51 14.48
C GLU A 75 -14.19 8.31 13.18
N LEU A 76 -13.04 8.91 12.81
CA LEU A 76 -12.88 9.69 11.59
C LEU A 76 -12.74 8.81 10.33
N TYR A 77 -12.53 7.50 10.46
CA TYR A 77 -12.28 6.64 9.31
C TYR A 77 -13.36 6.75 8.23
N ASN A 78 -14.64 6.73 8.63
CA ASN A 78 -15.76 6.80 7.70
C ASN A 78 -15.82 8.13 6.95
N ASP A 79 -15.38 9.21 7.57
CA ASP A 79 -15.34 10.54 6.95
C ASP A 79 -14.21 10.67 5.93
N TYR A 80 -13.11 9.92 6.11
CA TYR A 80 -11.89 10.09 5.32
C TYR A 80 -11.58 8.94 4.36
N ILE A 81 -12.26 7.79 4.41
CA ILE A 81 -11.93 6.67 3.51
C ILE A 81 -12.12 7.01 2.03
N MET A 82 -13.25 7.58 1.63
CA MET A 82 -13.50 7.94 0.25
C MET A 82 -12.53 9.03 -0.24
N PRO A 83 -12.28 10.10 0.54
CA PRO A 83 -11.21 11.04 0.24
C PRO A 83 -9.82 10.39 0.09
N LEU A 84 -9.46 9.42 0.92
CA LEU A 84 -8.19 8.70 0.83
C LEU A 84 -8.07 7.83 -0.43
N LEU A 85 -9.13 7.10 -0.79
CA LEU A 85 -9.17 6.32 -2.04
C LEU A 85 -9.02 7.23 -3.25
N THR A 86 -9.70 8.38 -3.24
CA THR A 86 -9.60 9.40 -4.28
C THR A 86 -8.19 9.98 -4.36
N LEU A 87 -7.59 10.33 -3.23
CA LEU A 87 -6.22 10.84 -3.16
C LEU A 87 -5.22 9.80 -3.70
N SER A 88 -5.36 8.54 -3.31
CA SER A 88 -4.51 7.45 -3.82
C SER A 88 -4.62 7.29 -5.34
N TYR A 89 -5.83 7.42 -5.88
CA TYR A 89 -6.09 7.39 -7.31
C TYR A 89 -5.39 8.54 -8.03
N ASP A 90 -5.58 9.77 -7.52
CA ASP A 90 -5.01 10.98 -8.10
C ASP A 90 -3.46 10.92 -8.12
N ILE A 91 -2.84 10.44 -7.04
CA ILE A 91 -1.38 10.25 -6.97
C ILE A 91 -0.90 9.19 -7.99
N SER A 92 -1.59 8.04 -8.05
CA SER A 92 -1.24 6.96 -8.99
C SER A 92 -1.35 7.43 -10.44
N GLN A 93 -2.41 8.15 -10.77
CA GLN A 93 -2.58 8.76 -12.08
C GLN A 93 -1.46 9.74 -12.41
N ALA A 94 -1.13 10.65 -11.50
CA ALA A 94 -0.08 11.64 -11.71
C ALA A 94 1.28 10.97 -11.92
N PHE A 95 1.58 9.92 -11.14
CA PHE A 95 2.81 9.15 -11.29
C PHE A 95 2.88 8.42 -12.64
N LEU A 96 1.83 7.65 -12.99
CA LEU A 96 1.82 6.82 -14.21
C LEU A 96 1.80 7.66 -15.49
N LYS A 97 1.30 8.89 -15.43
CA LYS A 97 1.32 9.84 -16.55
C LYS A 97 2.63 10.63 -16.66
N ASN A 98 3.51 10.57 -15.68
CA ASN A 98 4.75 11.36 -15.73
C ASN A 98 5.72 10.75 -16.76
N PRO A 99 6.06 11.47 -17.84
CA PRO A 99 6.95 10.96 -18.89
C PRO A 99 8.42 10.98 -18.43
N THR A 100 8.74 11.76 -17.39
CA THR A 100 10.06 11.78 -16.82
C THR A 100 10.20 10.51 -16.01
N PRO A 101 11.14 9.61 -16.35
CA PRO A 101 11.47 8.53 -15.44
C PRO A 101 12.08 9.22 -14.21
N CYS A 102 11.23 9.52 -13.21
CA CYS A 102 11.64 9.77 -11.84
C CYS A 102 12.25 8.45 -11.37
N THR A 103 13.46 8.18 -11.85
CA THR A 103 14.23 6.96 -11.60
C THR A 103 14.60 6.84 -10.13
N GLN A 104 14.26 7.86 -9.33
CA GLN A 104 14.68 7.96 -7.96
C GLN A 104 13.61 7.71 -6.90
N PHE A 105 12.35 8.14 -6.98
CA PHE A 105 11.46 7.92 -5.84
C PHE A 105 10.03 7.65 -6.29
N TYR A 106 9.48 6.50 -5.87
CA TYR A 106 8.07 6.16 -6.01
C TYR A 106 7.33 6.63 -4.75
N PRO A 107 6.11 7.17 -4.86
CA PRO A 107 5.34 7.49 -3.67
C PRO A 107 4.93 6.17 -3.00
N ASP A 108 5.31 6.01 -1.74
CA ASP A 108 4.88 4.88 -0.92
C ASP A 108 3.50 5.21 -0.34
N MET A 109 2.49 4.43 -0.76
CA MET A 109 1.11 4.53 -0.30
C MET A 109 0.67 3.29 0.49
N SER A 110 1.63 2.47 0.93
CA SER A 110 1.35 1.26 1.72
C SER A 110 0.60 1.58 3.02
N SER A 111 0.81 2.76 3.60
CA SER A 111 0.07 3.24 4.77
C SER A 111 -1.42 3.46 4.49
N ILE A 112 -1.81 3.96 3.31
CA ILE A 112 -3.23 4.07 2.92
C ILE A 112 -3.83 2.68 2.77
N VAL A 113 -3.16 1.78 2.04
CA VAL A 113 -3.63 0.41 1.83
C VAL A 113 -3.75 -0.34 3.16
N GLY A 114 -2.75 -0.20 4.04
CA GLY A 114 -2.73 -0.80 5.36
C GLY A 114 -3.87 -0.29 6.25
N LEU A 115 -4.08 1.02 6.28
CA LEU A 115 -5.20 1.64 7.00
C LEU A 115 -6.53 1.09 6.50
N ILE A 116 -6.81 1.18 5.20
CA ILE A 116 -8.08 0.73 4.63
C ILE A 116 -8.29 -0.78 4.86
N SER A 117 -7.25 -1.60 4.62
CA SER A 117 -7.33 -3.05 4.80
C SER A 117 -7.55 -3.44 6.26
N SER A 118 -6.92 -2.75 7.21
CA SER A 118 -7.11 -3.03 8.64
C SER A 118 -8.53 -2.68 9.10
N GLN A 119 -9.07 -1.57 8.62
CA GLN A 119 -10.39 -1.10 9.03
C GLN A 119 -11.52 -1.94 8.45
N ILE A 120 -11.40 -2.40 7.20
CA ILE A 120 -12.35 -3.34 6.60
C ILE A 120 -12.33 -4.72 7.32
N LYS A 121 -11.21 -5.07 7.95
CA LYS A 121 -11.10 -6.29 8.79
C LYS A 121 -11.70 -6.10 10.19
N HIS A 122 -11.70 -4.88 10.73
CA HIS A 122 -12.11 -4.54 12.09
C HIS A 122 -13.50 -3.88 12.16
N ASP A 123 -14.49 -4.49 11.51
CA ASP A 123 -15.94 -4.14 11.60
C ASP A 123 -16.45 -2.95 10.78
N ASN A 124 -15.64 -2.30 9.92
CA ASN A 124 -16.20 -1.37 8.93
C ASN A 124 -16.62 -2.13 7.66
N PRO A 125 -17.93 -2.14 7.31
CA PRO A 125 -18.40 -2.86 6.13
C PRO A 125 -17.92 -2.17 4.85
N LEU A 126 -17.60 -2.98 3.85
CA LEU A 126 -17.34 -2.50 2.50
C LEU A 126 -18.63 -1.89 1.92
N THR A 127 -18.56 -0.67 1.39
CA THR A 127 -19.70 -0.03 0.72
C THR A 127 -19.61 -0.17 -0.79
N LEU A 128 -20.72 0.08 -1.50
CA LEU A 128 -20.75 0.06 -2.95
C LEU A 128 -19.84 1.12 -3.56
N GLU A 129 -19.80 2.32 -2.97
CA GLU A 129 -18.97 3.43 -3.40
C GLU A 129 -17.48 3.08 -3.28
N MET A 130 -17.09 2.40 -2.20
CA MET A 130 -15.73 1.91 -2.00
C MET A 130 -15.34 0.90 -3.07
N ILE A 131 -16.23 -0.04 -3.41
CA ILE A 131 -16.00 -1.04 -4.46
C ILE A 131 -15.77 -0.36 -5.81
N ILE A 132 -16.61 0.62 -6.16
CA ILE A 132 -16.49 1.36 -7.42
C ILE A 132 -15.17 2.13 -7.46
N ALA A 133 -14.80 2.84 -6.38
CA ALA A 133 -13.56 3.59 -6.31
C ALA A 133 -12.32 2.67 -6.41
N ILE A 134 -12.33 1.50 -5.76
CA ILE A 134 -11.27 0.50 -5.89
C ILE A 134 -11.18 -0.03 -7.32
N ALA A 135 -12.30 -0.26 -8.01
CA ALA A 135 -12.33 -0.69 -9.40
C ALA A 135 -11.79 0.38 -10.36
N GLU A 136 -12.15 1.65 -10.13
CA GLU A 136 -11.61 2.77 -10.90
C GLU A 136 -10.09 2.87 -10.74
N HIS A 137 -9.58 2.72 -9.52
CA HIS A 137 -8.14 2.65 -9.25
C HIS A 137 -7.46 1.46 -9.93
N SER A 138 -8.07 0.28 -9.83
CA SER A 138 -7.61 -0.93 -10.51
C SER A 138 -7.45 -0.75 -12.02
N SER A 139 -8.31 0.05 -12.66
CA SER A 139 -8.34 0.24 -14.12
C SER A 139 -7.12 0.99 -14.68
N ILE A 140 -6.56 1.94 -13.93
CA ILE A 140 -5.35 2.67 -14.35
C ILE A 140 -4.07 1.87 -14.08
N GLY A 141 -4.17 0.84 -13.24
CA GLY A 141 -3.04 0.07 -12.75
C GLY A 141 -2.48 0.63 -11.45
N TYR A 142 -1.68 -0.20 -10.80
CA TYR A 142 -1.15 0.08 -9.48
C TYR A 142 0.32 0.50 -9.55
N LEU A 143 0.69 1.40 -8.63
CA LEU A 143 2.09 1.59 -8.28
C LEU A 143 2.65 0.31 -7.64
N PRO A 144 3.96 0.06 -7.71
CA PRO A 144 4.57 -1.07 -7.01
C PRO A 144 4.12 -1.10 -5.54
N PHE A 145 3.70 -2.29 -5.07
CA PHE A 145 3.29 -2.54 -3.68
C PHE A 145 1.99 -1.88 -3.20
N ILE A 146 1.23 -1.22 -4.06
CA ILE A 146 -0.01 -0.53 -3.68
C ILE A 146 -1.16 -1.15 -4.47
N SER A 147 -1.82 -2.17 -3.94
CA SER A 147 -3.00 -2.77 -4.57
C SER A 147 -4.13 -2.96 -3.59
N TYR A 148 -5.34 -2.57 -3.98
CA TYR A 148 -6.57 -2.83 -3.23
C TYR A 148 -7.23 -4.17 -3.62
N ASP A 149 -6.66 -4.87 -4.60
CA ASP A 149 -7.18 -6.16 -5.08
C ASP A 149 -7.26 -7.20 -3.95
N GLU A 150 -6.37 -7.11 -2.97
CA GLU A 150 -6.39 -7.99 -1.80
C GLU A 150 -7.68 -7.86 -0.97
N ILE A 151 -8.18 -6.63 -0.82
CA ILE A 151 -9.44 -6.35 -0.11
C ILE A 151 -10.59 -7.01 -0.88
N ILE A 152 -10.59 -6.85 -2.21
CA ILE A 152 -11.61 -7.41 -3.09
C ILE A 152 -11.59 -8.95 -3.07
N ILE A 153 -10.42 -9.58 -3.14
CA ILE A 153 -10.28 -11.04 -3.05
C ILE A 153 -10.75 -11.56 -1.69
N GLU A 154 -10.37 -10.89 -0.60
CA GLU A 154 -10.74 -11.29 0.76
C GLU A 154 -12.25 -11.22 0.98
N LYS A 155 -12.89 -10.17 0.46
CA LYS A 155 -14.31 -9.89 0.63
C LYS A 155 -15.16 -10.21 -0.60
N LEU A 156 -14.68 -11.08 -1.48
CA LEU A 156 -15.28 -11.30 -2.80
C LEU A 156 -16.77 -11.65 -2.75
N GLU A 157 -17.17 -12.51 -1.81
CA GLU A 157 -18.58 -12.89 -1.61
C GLU A 157 -19.44 -11.71 -1.19
N ASP A 158 -18.94 -10.86 -0.28
CA ASP A 158 -19.60 -9.63 0.16
C ASP A 158 -19.68 -8.62 -0.99
N VAL A 159 -18.59 -8.46 -1.76
CA VAL A 159 -18.54 -7.60 -2.96
C VAL A 159 -19.64 -8.00 -3.95
N VAL A 160 -19.72 -9.29 -4.29
CA VAL A 160 -20.75 -9.80 -5.22
C VAL A 160 -22.14 -9.54 -4.66
N LYS A 161 -22.37 -9.81 -3.37
CA LYS A 161 -23.66 -9.58 -2.72
C LYS A 161 -24.07 -8.10 -2.74
N ILE A 162 -23.14 -7.19 -2.47
CA ILE A 162 -23.37 -5.73 -2.51
C ILE A 162 -23.74 -5.30 -3.94
N ILE A 163 -23.00 -5.75 -4.94
CA ILE A 163 -23.29 -5.44 -6.36
C ILE A 163 -24.67 -5.97 -6.76
N CYS A 164 -24.98 -7.22 -6.41
CA CYS A 164 -26.26 -7.83 -6.74
C CYS A 164 -27.46 -7.17 -6.03
N SER A 165 -27.23 -6.48 -4.92
CA SER A 165 -28.26 -5.78 -4.16
C SER A 165 -28.48 -4.33 -4.63
N ALA A 166 -27.70 -3.84 -5.58
CA ALA A 166 -27.81 -2.48 -6.09
C ALA A 166 -29.03 -2.31 -7.02
N GLU A 167 -29.78 -1.21 -6.87
CA GLU A 167 -30.95 -0.91 -7.70
C GLU A 167 -30.61 -0.85 -9.20
N ASN A 168 -29.44 -0.31 -9.54
CA ASN A 168 -28.95 -0.15 -10.91
C ASN A 168 -27.76 -1.07 -11.21
N VAL A 169 -27.91 -2.37 -10.96
CA VAL A 169 -26.83 -3.36 -11.07
C VAL A 169 -26.07 -3.31 -12.40
N GLY A 170 -26.74 -3.06 -13.53
CA GLY A 170 -26.09 -2.94 -14.85
C GLY A 170 -25.11 -1.76 -14.93
N GLU A 171 -25.51 -0.58 -14.46
CA GLU A 171 -24.64 0.61 -14.46
C GLU A 171 -23.47 0.43 -13.50
N VAL A 172 -23.76 -0.09 -12.30
CA VAL A 172 -22.75 -0.42 -11.28
C VAL A 172 -21.72 -1.40 -11.84
N LEU A 173 -22.18 -2.49 -12.46
CA LEU A 173 -21.32 -3.49 -13.05
C LEU A 173 -20.49 -2.90 -14.20
N SER A 174 -21.06 -2.07 -15.06
CA SER A 174 -20.31 -1.40 -16.14
C SER A 174 -19.16 -0.54 -15.59
N LYS A 175 -19.40 0.20 -14.48
CA LYS A 175 -18.34 0.97 -13.80
C LYS A 175 -17.25 0.06 -13.23
N ILE A 176 -17.63 -1.01 -12.56
CA ILE A 176 -16.69 -1.97 -11.96
C ILE A 176 -15.86 -2.69 -13.04
N LEU A 177 -16.48 -3.06 -14.16
CA LEU A 177 -15.81 -3.78 -15.24
C LEU A 177 -14.80 -2.93 -16.02
N LYS A 178 -14.75 -1.61 -15.83
CA LYS A 178 -13.63 -0.80 -16.31
C LYS A 178 -12.29 -1.34 -15.80
N ALA A 179 -12.25 -1.96 -14.63
CA ALA A 179 -11.03 -2.55 -14.07
C ALA A 179 -10.48 -3.74 -14.89
N ILE A 180 -11.25 -4.33 -15.79
CA ILE A 180 -10.79 -5.40 -16.70
C ILE A 180 -9.69 -4.88 -17.66
N VAL A 181 -9.65 -3.58 -17.94
CA VAL A 181 -8.59 -2.96 -18.77
C VAL A 181 -7.25 -2.82 -18.05
N SER A 182 -7.17 -3.20 -16.78
CA SER A 182 -5.98 -3.02 -15.96
C SER A 182 -4.72 -3.56 -16.67
N PRO A 183 -3.59 -2.83 -16.59
CA PRO A 183 -2.32 -3.34 -17.10
C PRO A 183 -1.83 -4.57 -16.33
N ASN A 184 -2.37 -4.86 -15.14
CA ASN A 184 -2.08 -6.05 -14.37
C ASN A 184 -3.03 -7.21 -14.73
N PRO A 185 -2.53 -8.31 -15.33
CA PRO A 185 -3.37 -9.45 -15.70
C PRO A 185 -4.12 -10.08 -14.53
N LYS A 186 -3.55 -10.06 -13.32
CA LYS A 186 -4.21 -10.60 -12.13
C LYS A 186 -5.45 -9.79 -11.78
N THR A 187 -5.34 -8.46 -11.81
CA THR A 187 -6.47 -7.54 -11.60
C THR A 187 -7.57 -7.82 -12.62
N ALA A 188 -7.24 -7.94 -13.91
CA ALA A 188 -8.22 -8.26 -14.94
C ALA A 188 -8.96 -9.58 -14.67
N VAL A 189 -8.26 -10.62 -14.19
CA VAL A 189 -8.87 -11.91 -13.81
C VAL A 189 -9.84 -11.74 -12.64
N ILE A 190 -9.49 -10.98 -11.59
CA ILE A 190 -10.35 -10.73 -10.42
C ILE A 190 -11.69 -10.12 -10.85
N TYR A 191 -11.67 -9.11 -11.71
CA TYR A 191 -12.89 -8.45 -12.16
C TYR A 191 -13.70 -9.29 -13.17
N ASN A 192 -13.06 -10.19 -13.92
CA ASN A 192 -13.77 -11.23 -14.69
C ASN A 192 -14.50 -12.21 -13.76
N VAL A 193 -13.86 -12.64 -12.66
CA VAL A 193 -14.50 -13.50 -11.65
C VAL A 193 -15.70 -12.80 -11.03
N ILE A 194 -15.60 -11.52 -10.68
CA ILE A 194 -16.73 -10.73 -10.16
C ILE A 194 -17.89 -10.72 -11.17
N ALA A 195 -17.62 -10.43 -12.45
CA ALA A 195 -18.65 -10.41 -13.49
C ALA A 195 -19.38 -11.75 -13.61
N LEU A 196 -18.61 -12.84 -13.66
CA LEU A 196 -19.14 -14.20 -13.72
C LEU A 196 -19.98 -14.53 -12.49
N SER A 197 -19.53 -14.17 -11.29
CA SER A 197 -20.29 -14.37 -10.06
C SER A 197 -21.61 -13.60 -10.07
N VAL A 198 -21.60 -12.33 -10.48
CA VAL A 198 -22.83 -11.51 -10.60
C VAL A 198 -23.77 -12.11 -11.64
N MET A 199 -23.25 -12.53 -12.80
CA MET A 199 -24.05 -13.23 -13.82
C MET A 199 -24.63 -14.54 -13.31
N CYS A 200 -23.88 -15.31 -12.52
CA CYS A 200 -24.37 -16.55 -11.92
C CYS A 200 -25.52 -16.31 -10.94
N GLU A 201 -25.53 -15.20 -10.23
CA GLU A 201 -26.59 -14.90 -9.24
C GLU A 201 -27.82 -14.23 -9.87
N LEU A 202 -27.63 -13.32 -10.83
CA LEU A 202 -28.69 -12.46 -11.38
C LEU A 202 -29.00 -12.71 -12.86
N GLY A 203 -28.71 -13.91 -13.36
CA GLY A 203 -28.82 -14.33 -14.76
C GLY A 203 -29.93 -13.70 -15.61
N ASN A 204 -29.63 -13.48 -16.90
CA ASN A 204 -30.54 -12.98 -17.94
C ASN A 204 -31.08 -11.55 -17.76
N GLN A 205 -30.64 -10.78 -16.75
CA GLN A 205 -31.00 -9.37 -16.68
C GLN A 205 -30.33 -8.57 -17.82
N PRO A 206 -31.09 -7.83 -18.66
CA PRO A 206 -30.54 -7.12 -19.81
C PRO A 206 -29.44 -6.11 -19.45
N GLY A 207 -29.55 -5.45 -18.30
CA GLY A 207 -28.54 -4.50 -17.83
C GLY A 207 -27.18 -5.14 -17.58
N ILE A 208 -27.16 -6.35 -17.03
CA ILE A 208 -25.93 -7.11 -16.74
C ILE A 208 -25.29 -7.57 -18.05
N ILE A 209 -26.10 -8.09 -18.98
CA ILE A 209 -25.63 -8.51 -20.30
C ILE A 209 -25.01 -7.33 -21.05
N ASN A 210 -25.70 -6.18 -21.09
CA ASN A 210 -25.22 -4.98 -21.76
C ASN A 210 -23.90 -4.48 -21.14
N ALA A 211 -23.83 -4.42 -19.81
CA ALA A 211 -22.62 -3.99 -19.11
C ALA A 211 -21.40 -4.88 -19.44
N THR A 212 -21.58 -6.20 -19.54
CA THR A 212 -20.50 -7.11 -19.94
C THR A 212 -20.16 -6.97 -21.43
N MET A 213 -21.17 -6.79 -22.28
CA MET A 213 -20.98 -6.64 -23.72
C MET A 213 -20.24 -5.34 -24.10
N GLU A 214 -20.41 -4.26 -23.33
CA GLU A 214 -19.64 -3.01 -23.48
C GLU A 214 -18.12 -3.24 -23.40
N HIS A 215 -17.68 -4.24 -22.63
CA HIS A 215 -16.26 -4.59 -22.44
C HIS A 215 -15.82 -5.81 -23.26
N SER A 216 -16.65 -6.32 -24.18
CA SER A 216 -16.42 -7.57 -24.91
C SER A 216 -15.13 -7.63 -25.72
N THR A 217 -14.69 -6.51 -26.31
CA THR A 217 -13.43 -6.42 -27.07
C THR A 217 -12.21 -6.61 -26.18
N ILE A 218 -12.24 -6.03 -24.97
CA ILE A 218 -11.18 -6.19 -23.97
C ILE A 218 -11.18 -7.63 -23.46
N ILE A 219 -12.36 -8.18 -23.14
CA ILE A 219 -12.52 -9.56 -22.68
C ILE A 219 -11.97 -10.55 -23.72
N LEU A 220 -12.25 -10.34 -25.01
CA LEU A 220 -11.68 -11.13 -26.10
C LEU A 220 -10.14 -11.07 -26.09
N SER A 221 -9.56 -9.88 -25.94
CA SER A 221 -8.10 -9.72 -25.88
C SER A 221 -7.46 -10.42 -24.66
N LEU A 222 -8.21 -10.59 -23.57
CA LEU A 222 -7.72 -11.33 -22.39
C LEU A 222 -7.66 -12.83 -22.63
N ILE A 223 -8.56 -13.40 -23.44
CA ILE A 223 -8.52 -14.83 -23.81
C ILE A 223 -7.18 -15.16 -24.47
N GLU A 224 -6.68 -14.27 -25.32
CA GLU A 224 -5.41 -14.45 -26.05
C GLU A 224 -4.17 -14.24 -25.17
N LYS A 225 -4.26 -13.35 -24.16
CA LYS A 225 -3.14 -12.96 -23.31
C LYS A 225 -2.96 -13.84 -22.07
N LEU A 226 -4.04 -14.45 -21.58
CA LEU A 226 -4.01 -15.24 -20.36
C LEU A 226 -3.53 -16.69 -20.61
N PRO A 227 -2.86 -17.32 -19.64
CA PRO A 227 -2.57 -18.75 -19.69
C PRO A 227 -3.85 -19.58 -19.92
N ALA A 228 -3.73 -20.74 -20.58
CA ALA A 228 -4.87 -21.59 -20.94
C ALA A 228 -5.80 -21.95 -19.75
N HIS A 229 -5.24 -22.10 -18.56
CA HIS A 229 -6.00 -22.41 -17.34
C HIS A 229 -6.76 -21.19 -16.76
N LEU A 230 -6.55 -19.98 -17.27
CA LEU A 230 -7.26 -18.74 -16.88
C LEU A 230 -8.06 -18.14 -18.03
N SER A 231 -7.67 -18.38 -19.29
CA SER A 231 -8.37 -17.86 -20.48
C SER A 231 -9.78 -18.41 -20.66
N PHE A 232 -10.11 -19.52 -19.99
CA PHE A 232 -11.47 -20.06 -19.98
C PHE A 232 -12.47 -19.09 -19.30
N LEU A 233 -12.05 -18.31 -18.29
CA LEU A 233 -12.94 -17.38 -17.57
C LEU A 233 -13.55 -16.30 -18.47
N PRO A 234 -12.74 -15.46 -19.16
CA PRO A 234 -13.28 -14.49 -20.11
C PRO A 234 -14.05 -15.15 -21.25
N SER A 235 -13.68 -16.36 -21.66
CA SER A 235 -14.42 -17.14 -22.67
C SER A 235 -15.84 -17.48 -22.20
N VAL A 236 -15.96 -17.99 -20.96
CA VAL A 236 -17.27 -18.33 -20.39
C VAL A 236 -18.10 -17.06 -20.13
N LEU A 237 -17.47 -15.95 -19.74
CA LEU A 237 -18.16 -14.67 -19.56
C LEU A 237 -18.78 -14.17 -20.88
N LEU A 238 -18.08 -14.32 -22.01
CA LEU A 238 -18.64 -13.99 -23.31
C LEU A 238 -19.73 -14.97 -23.76
N LEU A 239 -19.56 -16.27 -23.51
CA LEU A 239 -20.58 -17.26 -23.85
C LEU A 239 -21.88 -17.01 -23.08
N THR A 240 -21.77 -16.72 -21.79
CA THR A 240 -22.92 -16.45 -20.91
C THR A 240 -23.71 -15.20 -21.32
N THR A 241 -23.07 -14.18 -21.93
CA THR A 241 -23.80 -13.04 -22.53
C THR A 241 -24.64 -13.41 -23.76
N ARG A 242 -24.36 -14.57 -24.40
CA ARG A 242 -24.95 -14.99 -25.69
C ARG A 242 -25.82 -16.25 -25.59
N SER A 243 -25.81 -16.94 -24.45
CA SER A 243 -26.55 -18.19 -24.24
C SER A 243 -28.05 -17.97 -24.11
N PHE A 244 -28.83 -18.94 -24.58
CA PHE A 244 -30.27 -18.96 -24.31
C PHE A 244 -30.54 -19.33 -22.83
N PRO A 245 -31.67 -18.90 -22.24
CA PRO A 245 -31.96 -19.10 -20.81
C PRO A 245 -31.83 -20.55 -20.32
N ASN A 246 -32.15 -21.54 -21.15
CA ASN A 246 -32.09 -22.96 -20.77
C ASN A 246 -30.65 -23.53 -20.74
N GLU A 247 -29.77 -23.02 -21.61
CA GLU A 247 -28.34 -23.39 -21.62
C GLU A 247 -27.60 -22.71 -20.47
N PHE A 248 -28.06 -21.50 -20.11
CA PHE A 248 -27.51 -20.70 -19.03
C PHE A 248 -27.57 -21.42 -17.68
N THR A 249 -28.67 -22.11 -17.34
CA THR A 249 -28.81 -22.84 -16.06
C THR A 249 -27.75 -23.94 -15.89
N GLN A 250 -27.45 -24.69 -16.95
CA GLN A 250 -26.45 -25.75 -16.91
C GLN A 250 -25.01 -25.18 -16.85
N ILE A 251 -24.78 -24.06 -17.53
CA ILE A 251 -23.53 -23.31 -17.47
C ILE A 251 -23.34 -22.72 -16.06
N GLN A 252 -24.40 -22.21 -15.41
CA GLN A 252 -24.36 -21.67 -14.06
C GLN A 252 -23.94 -22.71 -13.00
N GLU A 253 -24.51 -23.91 -13.02
CA GLU A 253 -24.16 -24.96 -12.04
C GLU A 253 -22.69 -25.38 -12.15
N THR A 254 -22.20 -25.50 -13.38
CA THR A 254 -20.79 -25.81 -13.67
C THR A 254 -19.88 -24.67 -13.24
N LEU A 255 -20.26 -23.43 -13.56
CA LEU A 255 -19.54 -22.21 -13.18
C LEU A 255 -19.43 -22.04 -11.67
N LYS A 256 -20.50 -22.27 -10.89
CA LYS A 256 -20.45 -22.13 -9.43
C LYS A 256 -19.37 -23.02 -8.81
N LYS A 257 -19.21 -24.24 -9.32
CA LYS A 257 -18.19 -25.19 -8.87
C LYS A 257 -16.77 -24.73 -9.23
N GLU A 258 -16.55 -24.32 -10.47
CA GLU A 258 -15.25 -23.85 -10.97
C GLU A 258 -14.82 -22.53 -10.31
N LEU A 259 -15.75 -21.59 -10.14
CA LEU A 259 -15.50 -20.31 -9.47
C LEU A 259 -15.04 -20.53 -8.03
N THR A 260 -15.65 -21.48 -7.30
CA THR A 260 -15.22 -21.81 -5.94
C THR A 260 -13.75 -22.22 -5.89
N GLY A 261 -13.30 -23.06 -6.85
CA GLY A 261 -11.91 -23.48 -6.97
C GLY A 261 -10.96 -22.32 -7.26
N ILE A 262 -11.32 -21.44 -8.20
CA ILE A 262 -10.50 -20.27 -8.56
C ILE A 262 -10.38 -19.29 -7.40
N ILE A 263 -11.47 -19.00 -6.71
CA ILE A 263 -11.49 -18.11 -5.57
C ILE A 263 -10.56 -18.64 -4.48
N GLU A 264 -10.58 -19.95 -4.23
CA GLU A 264 -9.69 -20.59 -3.27
C GLU A 264 -8.22 -20.54 -3.74
N THR A 265 -7.95 -20.71 -5.04
CA THR A 265 -6.60 -20.49 -5.61
C THR A 265 -6.13 -19.04 -5.41
N LEU A 266 -6.96 -18.03 -5.72
CA LEU A 266 -6.63 -16.62 -5.50
C LEU A 266 -6.34 -16.32 -4.02
N ARG A 267 -7.12 -16.90 -3.11
CA ARG A 267 -6.90 -16.79 -1.66
C ARG A 267 -5.61 -17.50 -1.21
N ASN A 268 -5.27 -18.64 -1.81
CA ASN A 268 -4.07 -19.40 -1.45
C ASN A 268 -2.78 -18.80 -2.03
N ASP A 269 -2.81 -18.31 -3.26
CA ASP A 269 -1.71 -17.54 -3.85
C ASP A 269 -1.36 -16.34 -2.98
N ARG A 270 -2.37 -15.65 -2.43
CA ARG A 270 -2.17 -14.59 -1.45
C ARG A 270 -1.47 -15.09 -0.19
N LYS A 271 -1.94 -16.19 0.43
CA LYS A 271 -1.31 -16.76 1.63
C LYS A 271 0.16 -17.13 1.37
N GLN A 272 0.48 -17.60 0.17
CA GLN A 272 1.86 -17.90 -0.20
C GLN A 272 2.71 -16.63 -0.35
N ILE A 273 2.16 -15.55 -0.92
CA ILE A 273 2.86 -14.25 -1.02
C ILE A 273 3.11 -13.65 0.37
N LEU A 274 2.14 -13.72 1.28
CA LEU A 274 2.25 -13.19 2.64
C LEU A 274 3.21 -14.01 3.53
N ASN A 275 3.34 -15.31 3.26
CA ASN A 275 4.20 -16.23 4.01
C ASN A 275 5.54 -16.51 3.32
N ALA A 276 5.75 -16.02 2.09
CA ALA A 276 7.03 -16.15 1.42
C ALA A 276 8.07 -15.35 2.23
N PRO A 277 9.18 -15.97 2.66
CA PRO A 277 10.34 -15.18 3.08
C PRO A 277 10.70 -14.30 1.90
N GLU A 278 10.81 -12.99 2.09
CA GLU A 278 11.08 -11.97 1.06
C GLU A 278 12.21 -12.44 0.12
N SER A 279 11.85 -13.18 -0.93
CA SER A 279 12.80 -13.63 -1.94
C SER A 279 12.96 -12.43 -2.85
N ARG A 280 14.05 -11.71 -2.61
CA ARG A 280 14.53 -10.60 -3.42
C ARG A 280 14.53 -11.05 -4.89
N SER A 281 13.48 -10.74 -5.63
CA SER A 281 13.60 -10.60 -7.06
C SER A 281 14.49 -9.38 -7.28
N GLU A 282 15.62 -9.59 -7.96
CA GLU A 282 16.52 -8.52 -8.39
C GLU A 282 15.83 -7.65 -9.44
N VAL A 283 14.86 -6.84 -9.01
CA VAL A 283 14.63 -5.57 -9.66
C VAL A 283 15.72 -4.66 -9.13
N LYS A 284 16.66 -4.25 -9.98
CA LYS A 284 17.59 -3.15 -9.69
C LYS A 284 16.78 -1.86 -9.50
N THR A 285 16.17 -1.69 -8.35
CA THR A 285 15.73 -0.40 -7.82
C THR A 285 16.89 0.19 -7.04
N ASN A 286 17.29 1.42 -7.35
CA ASN A 286 18.31 2.16 -6.58
C ASN A 286 17.79 2.64 -5.21
N TYR A 287 16.84 1.92 -4.60
CA TYR A 287 16.23 2.23 -3.32
C TYR A 287 16.22 1.00 -2.45
N THR A 288 16.83 1.12 -1.29
CA THR A 288 16.79 0.09 -0.27
C THR A 288 16.14 0.67 0.96
N LEU A 289 14.84 0.46 1.09
CA LEU A 289 14.21 0.50 2.41
C LEU A 289 14.85 -0.62 3.23
N HIS A 290 15.90 -0.29 3.98
CA HIS A 290 16.56 -1.26 4.84
C HIS A 290 15.69 -1.47 6.08
N ARG A 291 15.09 -2.66 6.17
CA ARG A 291 14.33 -3.09 7.34
C ARG A 291 14.99 -4.32 7.95
N THR A 292 15.19 -4.30 9.26
CA THR A 292 15.75 -5.43 10.00
C THR A 292 15.09 -5.51 11.36
N GLN A 293 14.68 -6.72 11.76
CA GLN A 293 14.20 -6.95 13.11
C GLN A 293 15.38 -6.96 14.06
N VAL A 294 15.32 -6.13 15.10
CA VAL A 294 16.36 -5.98 16.12
C VAL A 294 15.74 -6.03 17.50
N SER A 295 16.54 -6.32 18.52
CA SER A 295 16.14 -6.06 19.91
C SER A 295 16.70 -4.70 20.33
N ILE A 296 15.87 -3.82 20.90
CA ILE A 296 16.29 -2.54 21.46
C ILE A 296 16.30 -2.61 22.99
N LEU A 297 17.30 -1.98 23.60
CA LEU A 297 17.38 -1.80 25.05
C LEU A 297 16.59 -0.56 25.48
N GLU A 298 15.46 -0.76 26.17
CA GLU A 298 14.66 0.31 26.74
C GLU A 298 15.13 0.70 28.15
N ASN A 299 14.92 1.97 28.52
CA ASN A 299 15.12 2.51 29.88
C ASN A 299 16.53 2.32 30.46
N GLN A 300 17.55 2.87 29.80
CA GLN A 300 18.94 2.83 30.27
C GLN A 300 19.19 3.44 31.66
N ARG A 301 18.24 4.22 32.18
CA ARG A 301 18.35 4.97 33.46
C ARG A 301 17.71 4.27 34.66
N LEU A 302 16.94 3.18 34.48
CA LEU A 302 16.26 2.48 35.58
C LEU A 302 16.90 1.12 35.86
N PHE A 303 16.78 0.65 37.11
CA PHE A 303 17.42 -0.58 37.62
C PHE A 303 17.01 -1.88 36.88
N SER A 304 15.97 -1.85 36.05
CA SER A 304 15.56 -2.96 35.20
C SER A 304 15.79 -2.65 33.71
N LYS A 305 16.83 -3.26 33.15
CA LYS A 305 17.13 -3.24 31.72
C LYS A 305 16.28 -4.29 31.00
N LYS A 306 15.39 -3.87 30.10
CA LYS A 306 14.53 -4.77 29.31
C LYS A 306 14.83 -4.61 27.82
N TRP A 307 14.95 -5.74 27.13
CA TRP A 307 15.09 -5.80 25.68
C TRP A 307 13.74 -6.12 25.06
N ASN A 308 13.32 -5.30 24.09
CA ASN A 308 12.10 -5.54 23.33
C ASN A 308 12.43 -5.70 21.85
N ASN A 309 11.68 -6.54 21.15
CA ASN A 309 11.82 -6.70 19.71
C ASN A 309 11.15 -5.54 18.99
N THR A 310 11.85 -4.98 18.00
CA THR A 310 11.43 -3.83 17.22
C THR A 310 11.90 -4.00 15.77
N TRP A 311 11.26 -3.31 14.85
CA TRP A 311 11.69 -3.18 13.46
C TRP A 311 12.52 -1.92 13.31
N LEU A 312 13.80 -2.07 12.96
CA LEU A 312 14.66 -0.96 12.57
C LEU A 312 14.50 -0.72 11.07
N SER A 313 14.19 0.51 10.69
CA SER A 313 13.89 0.94 9.32
C SER A 313 14.74 2.16 8.96
N LEU A 314 15.26 2.19 7.75
CA LEU A 314 15.95 3.36 7.20
C LEU A 314 15.19 3.91 6.01
N LEU A 315 14.81 5.18 6.12
CA LEU A 315 14.30 5.96 5.01
C LEU A 315 15.49 6.72 4.43
N GLU A 316 16.12 6.16 3.39
CA GLU A 316 17.40 6.66 2.83
C GLU A 316 17.34 8.12 2.35
N GLU A 317 16.22 8.53 1.74
CA GLU A 317 16.07 9.88 1.18
C GLU A 317 15.88 10.99 2.22
N PRO A 318 14.93 10.89 3.19
CA PRO A 318 14.90 11.87 4.27
C PRO A 318 16.05 11.67 5.26
N GLN A 319 16.86 10.62 5.07
CA GLN A 319 17.93 10.17 5.97
C GLN A 319 17.42 9.99 7.40
N ILE A 320 16.30 9.27 7.55
CA ILE A 320 15.65 9.01 8.83
C ILE A 320 15.88 7.56 9.23
N LEU A 321 16.48 7.36 10.39
CA LEU A 321 16.48 6.08 11.08
C LEU A 321 15.25 6.01 11.98
N MET A 322 14.47 4.94 11.85
CA MET A 322 13.26 4.72 12.63
C MET A 322 13.26 3.35 13.25
N TRP A 323 12.70 3.20 14.45
CA TRP A 323 12.40 1.89 15.00
C TRP A 323 11.05 1.84 15.71
N SER A 324 10.28 0.78 15.45
CA SER A 324 8.94 0.58 16.03
C SER A 324 8.67 -0.89 16.38
N PRO A 325 7.94 -1.19 17.49
CA PRO A 325 7.50 -2.55 17.80
C PRO A 325 6.56 -3.12 16.73
N ASP A 326 5.79 -2.26 16.05
CA ASP A 326 4.90 -2.62 14.95
C ASP A 326 5.62 -2.53 13.59
N LYS A 327 5.56 -3.61 12.80
CA LYS A 327 6.14 -3.72 11.45
C LYS A 327 5.40 -2.86 10.43
N THR A 328 4.08 -2.74 10.55
CA THR A 328 3.24 -2.20 9.49
C THR A 328 2.96 -0.71 9.69
N ASN A 329 2.71 -0.28 10.93
CA ASN A 329 2.17 1.07 11.18
C ASN A 329 3.13 2.01 11.93
N ASN A 330 4.34 1.54 12.28
CA ASN A 330 5.35 2.31 13.01
C ASN A 330 4.87 2.95 14.34
N LYS A 331 3.77 2.44 14.93
CA LYS A 331 3.16 3.01 16.14
C LYS A 331 4.04 2.81 17.37
N GLY A 332 4.17 3.87 18.18
CA GLY A 332 4.99 3.87 19.40
C GLY A 332 6.49 3.80 19.15
N GLY A 333 6.93 4.02 17.91
CA GLY A 333 8.33 4.04 17.52
C GLY A 333 9.05 5.35 17.82
N VAL A 334 10.35 5.36 17.55
CA VAL A 334 11.20 6.56 17.58
C VAL A 334 11.78 6.76 16.19
N ALA A 335 11.83 8.02 15.75
CA ALA A 335 12.45 8.43 14.50
C ALA A 335 13.55 9.47 14.80
N VAL A 336 14.71 9.30 14.17
CA VAL A 336 15.89 10.15 14.34
C VAL A 336 16.51 10.43 12.99
N TYR A 337 16.95 11.67 12.76
CA TYR A 337 17.72 11.98 11.55
C TYR A 337 19.16 11.46 11.65
N ILE A 338 19.69 10.92 10.56
CA ILE A 338 21.10 10.50 10.50
C ILE A 338 22.04 11.67 10.83
N SER A 339 21.68 12.89 10.44
CA SER A 339 22.45 14.10 10.77
C SER A 339 22.52 14.39 12.27
N GLU A 340 21.56 13.92 13.07
CA GLU A 340 21.52 14.11 14.52
C GLU A 340 22.30 13.02 15.28
N VAL A 341 22.61 11.91 14.61
CA VAL A 341 23.45 10.86 15.18
C VAL A 341 24.86 11.40 15.31
N THR A 342 25.34 11.67 16.53
CA THR A 342 26.68 12.19 16.76
C THR A 342 27.73 11.09 16.71
N LYS A 343 27.38 9.88 17.15
CA LYS A 343 28.28 8.73 17.24
C LYS A 343 27.55 7.45 16.85
N LEU A 344 28.22 6.58 16.10
CA LEU A 344 27.76 5.23 15.79
C LEU A 344 28.90 4.25 16.04
N GLU A 345 28.64 3.22 16.83
CA GLU A 345 29.62 2.17 17.17
C GLU A 345 29.00 0.80 17.01
N VAL A 346 29.67 -0.08 16.26
CA VAL A 346 29.34 -1.51 16.23
C VAL A 346 30.37 -2.24 17.09
N LEU A 347 29.91 -2.96 18.11
CA LEU A 347 30.77 -3.79 18.94
C LEU A 347 31.17 -5.05 18.19
N GLN A 348 32.42 -5.48 18.33
CA GLN A 348 32.93 -6.71 17.71
C GLN A 348 32.10 -7.92 18.12
N GLU A 349 31.98 -8.92 17.23
CA GLU A 349 31.18 -10.13 17.40
C GLU A 349 31.43 -10.88 18.73
N THR A 350 32.67 -10.84 19.20
CA THR A 350 33.13 -11.50 20.44
C THR A 350 32.78 -10.72 21.71
N VAL A 351 32.46 -9.44 21.60
CA VAL A 351 32.15 -8.56 22.72
C VAL A 351 30.67 -8.66 23.04
N THR A 352 30.36 -9.12 24.25
CA THR A 352 29.00 -9.12 24.79
C THR A 352 28.78 -7.88 25.65
N GLU A 353 27.64 -7.23 25.48
CA GLU A 353 27.20 -6.20 26.40
C GLU A 353 25.77 -6.50 26.85
N GLN A 354 25.56 -6.49 28.17
CA GLN A 354 24.25 -6.74 28.77
C GLN A 354 23.59 -8.03 28.27
N ASN A 355 24.40 -9.10 28.13
CA ASN A 355 24.03 -10.45 27.70
C ASN A 355 23.54 -10.57 26.24
N ARG A 356 23.87 -9.62 25.37
CA ARG A 356 23.58 -9.68 23.92
C ARG A 356 24.86 -9.52 23.10
N LYS A 357 24.83 -10.04 21.86
CA LYS A 357 25.88 -9.93 20.84
C LYS A 357 25.40 -9.05 19.68
N ASN A 358 26.31 -8.76 18.74
CA ASN A 358 26.03 -8.04 17.49
C ASN A 358 25.38 -6.69 17.77
N ILE A 359 26.05 -5.88 18.59
CA ILE A 359 25.47 -4.66 19.14
C ILE A 359 25.87 -3.46 18.30
N MET A 360 24.88 -2.65 17.92
CA MET A 360 25.07 -1.32 17.39
C MET A 360 24.57 -0.29 18.40
N LYS A 361 25.39 0.72 18.69
CA LYS A 361 25.04 1.87 19.48
C LYS A 361 24.99 3.10 18.61
N ILE A 362 23.92 3.88 18.76
CA ILE A 362 23.83 5.22 18.19
C ILE A 362 23.69 6.22 19.32
N THR A 363 24.37 7.36 19.22
CA THR A 363 24.25 8.48 20.15
C THR A 363 23.59 9.65 19.44
N VAL A 364 22.55 10.22 20.05
CA VAL A 364 21.74 11.32 19.51
C VAL A 364 21.62 12.34 20.63
N GLY A 365 22.36 13.45 20.52
CA GLY A 365 22.48 14.40 21.62
C GLY A 365 23.03 13.74 22.90
N LYS A 366 22.19 13.64 23.95
CA LYS A 366 22.52 13.01 25.25
C LYS A 366 22.04 11.57 25.38
N ASP A 367 21.24 11.10 24.43
CA ASP A 367 20.62 9.79 24.49
C ASP A 367 21.43 8.77 23.69
N VAL A 368 21.51 7.56 24.21
CA VAL A 368 22.19 6.43 23.58
C VAL A 368 21.14 5.37 23.32
N TYR A 369 21.01 4.91 22.09
CA TYR A 369 20.15 3.79 21.73
C TYR A 369 21.03 2.59 21.40
N THR A 370 20.68 1.43 21.96
CA THR A 370 21.46 0.19 21.82
C THR A 370 20.58 -0.86 21.16
N PHE A 371 21.02 -1.35 20.00
CA PHE A 371 20.36 -2.37 19.20
C PHE A 371 21.18 -3.65 19.19
N SER A 372 20.53 -4.81 19.27
CA SER A 372 21.14 -6.13 19.08
C SER A 372 20.53 -6.79 17.86
N PHE A 373 21.41 -7.23 16.95
CA PHE A 373 21.06 -7.90 15.71
C PHE A 373 21.11 -9.42 15.86
N SER A 374 20.38 -10.14 15.01
CA SER A 374 20.39 -11.60 14.96
C SER A 374 21.78 -12.15 14.59
N ASN A 375 22.50 -11.43 13.72
CA ASN A 375 23.86 -11.75 13.27
C ASN A 375 24.73 -10.48 13.18
N TYR A 376 26.05 -10.65 13.12
CA TYR A 376 27.02 -9.55 13.07
C TYR A 376 27.06 -8.86 11.70
N GLU A 377 26.78 -9.60 10.62
CA GLU A 377 26.80 -9.08 9.25
C GLU A 377 25.73 -7.99 9.05
N ASP A 378 24.53 -8.17 9.61
CA ASP A 378 23.47 -7.16 9.60
C ASP A 378 23.94 -5.88 10.31
N ALA A 379 24.53 -6.01 11.51
CA ALA A 379 25.05 -4.85 12.24
C ALA A 379 26.13 -4.10 11.46
N LEU A 380 27.03 -4.81 10.77
CA LEU A 380 28.03 -4.23 9.87
C LEU A 380 27.42 -3.59 8.63
N GLN A 381 26.42 -4.22 8.02
CA GLN A 381 25.69 -3.68 6.87
C GLN A 381 25.08 -2.33 7.23
N TRP A 382 24.37 -2.27 8.35
CA TRP A 382 23.78 -1.03 8.87
C TRP A 382 24.82 0.07 9.10
N ASN A 383 25.96 -0.25 9.71
CA ASN A 383 27.07 0.69 9.89
C ASN A 383 27.62 1.24 8.56
N ASN A 384 27.76 0.38 7.54
CA ASN A 384 28.24 0.78 6.23
C ASN A 384 27.26 1.73 5.53
N ILE A 385 25.95 1.41 5.58
CA ILE A 385 24.89 2.27 5.04
C ILE A 385 24.92 3.64 5.74
N PHE A 386 25.02 3.65 7.07
CA PHE A 386 25.14 4.88 7.85
C PHE A 386 26.34 5.74 7.45
N LYS A 387 27.51 5.12 7.29
CA LYS A 387 28.73 5.83 6.86
C LYS A 387 28.60 6.42 5.46
N GLN A 388 27.98 5.69 4.54
CA GLN A 388 27.72 6.17 3.18
C GLN A 388 26.78 7.39 3.21
N LEU A 389 25.70 7.34 3.98
CA LEU A 389 24.74 8.44 4.06
C LEU A 389 25.29 9.68 4.77
N LYS A 390 26.20 9.53 5.74
CA LYS A 390 26.92 10.66 6.36
C LYS A 390 28.00 11.29 5.48
N SER A 391 28.45 10.59 4.44
CA SER A 391 29.49 11.08 3.53
C SER A 391 28.96 11.85 2.32
N LYS A 392 27.64 11.81 2.13
CA LYS A 392 26.88 12.65 1.19
C LYS A 392 26.42 13.89 1.94
#